data_AF-A0A944Y800-F1
#
_entry.id   AF-A0A944Y800-F1
#
_cell.length_a   1.000
_cell.length_b   1.000
_cell.length_c   1.000
_cell.angle_alpha   90.00
_cell.angle_beta   90.00
_cell.angle_gamma   90.00
#
_symmetry.space_group_name_H-M   'P 1'
#
loop_
_entity.id
_entity.type
_entity.pdbx_description
1 polymer ?
#
loop_
_entity_poly.entity_id
_entity_poly.type
_entity_poly.pdbx_seq_one_letter_code
_entity_poly.pdbx_strand_id
1 'polypeptide(L)'
;KSTHENFFGTVFGAHPESGVDFPDFCKISTAYGIKSHRLNSIQKLASIAEILATDGPAVIELIVDINQEFCPKLKSRMGDDGKFVTPELDDMFPFLDRAELISVYNSARNI
;
A
#
# COMPACT_ATOMS: atom_id res chain seq x y z
N LYS A 1 -2.20 5.96 5.97
CA LYS A 1 -2.42 6.54 7.32
C LYS A 1 -3.42 5.74 8.13
N SER A 2 -3.00 5.33 9.32
CA SER A 2 -3.76 4.51 10.27
C SER A 2 -4.83 5.33 11.01
N THR A 3 -5.84 4.68 11.60
CA THR A 3 -6.83 5.31 12.49
C THR A 3 -6.14 6.10 13.62
N HIS A 4 -5.01 5.62 14.14
CA HIS A 4 -4.29 6.30 15.21
C HIS A 4 -3.78 7.69 14.81
N GLU A 5 -3.17 7.80 13.63
CA GLU A 5 -2.63 9.07 13.12
C GLU A 5 -3.76 10.03 12.77
N ASN A 6 -4.85 9.52 12.17
CA ASN A 6 -5.96 10.35 11.73
C ASN A 6 -6.78 10.93 12.90
N PHE A 7 -6.91 10.21 14.01
CA PHE A 7 -7.75 10.62 15.15
C PHE A 7 -6.96 11.17 16.34
N PHE A 8 -5.74 10.69 16.60
CA PHE A 8 -4.98 11.03 17.81
C PHE A 8 -3.64 11.71 17.53
N GLY A 9 -3.21 11.80 16.27
CA GLY A 9 -1.95 12.44 15.88
C GLY A 9 -0.69 11.76 16.45
N THR A 10 -0.81 10.56 17.03
CA THR A 10 0.30 9.79 17.60
C THR A 10 0.00 8.30 17.50
N VAL A 11 1.03 7.48 17.23
CA VAL A 11 0.94 6.02 17.14
C VAL A 11 1.46 5.39 18.43
N PHE A 12 0.68 4.51 19.04
CA PHE A 12 1.06 3.78 20.26
C PHE A 12 1.07 2.27 19.99
N GLY A 13 2.14 1.58 20.41
CA GLY A 13 2.22 0.11 20.40
C GLY A 13 2.14 -0.55 19.02
N ALA A 14 2.41 0.19 17.95
CA ALA A 14 2.25 -0.28 16.58
C ALA A 14 3.35 0.22 15.62
N HIS A 15 4.42 0.79 16.18
CA HIS A 15 5.55 1.35 15.42
C HIS A 15 6.88 0.96 16.08
N PRO A 16 7.99 0.84 15.33
CA PRO A 16 9.30 0.53 15.90
C PRO A 16 9.72 1.48 17.04
N GLU A 17 9.33 2.76 16.95
CA GLU A 17 9.55 3.76 18.02
C GLU A 17 8.83 3.42 19.33
N SER A 18 7.72 2.68 19.26
CA SER A 18 7.00 2.16 20.41
C SER A 18 7.51 0.79 20.90
N GLY A 19 8.62 0.29 20.33
CA GLY A 19 9.22 -1.00 20.65
C GLY A 19 8.52 -2.20 19.99
N VAL A 20 7.60 -1.94 19.05
CA VAL A 20 6.87 -2.97 18.31
C VAL A 20 7.34 -2.94 16.86
N ASP A 21 8.08 -3.97 16.47
CA ASP A 21 8.62 -4.11 15.12
C ASP A 21 8.55 -5.58 14.68
N PHE A 22 8.75 -5.79 13.39
CA PHE A 22 8.84 -7.12 12.79
C PHE A 22 10.19 -7.78 13.11
N PRO A 23 10.22 -9.11 13.27
CA PRO A 23 11.48 -9.83 13.34
C PRO A 23 12.13 -9.89 11.95
N ASP A 24 13.42 -10.24 11.90
CA ASP A 24 14.10 -10.50 10.64
C ASP A 24 13.60 -11.82 10.02
N PHE A 25 12.64 -11.70 9.09
CA PHE A 25 12.01 -12.87 8.45
C PHE A 25 13.01 -13.67 7.61
N CYS A 26 14.05 -13.04 7.05
CA CYS A 26 15.10 -13.75 6.33
C CYS A 26 15.87 -14.69 7.24
N LYS A 27 16.30 -14.22 8.43
CA LYS A 27 16.99 -15.05 9.43
C LYS A 27 16.12 -16.21 9.93
N ILE A 28 14.85 -15.92 10.24
CA ILE A 28 13.89 -16.96 10.66
C ILE A 28 13.77 -18.02 9.57
N SER A 29 13.55 -17.61 8.31
CA SER A 29 13.41 -18.54 7.18
C SER A 29 14.67 -19.41 6.99
N THR A 30 15.86 -18.80 7.09
CA THR A 30 17.12 -19.54 7.02
C THR A 30 17.26 -20.57 8.14
N ALA A 31 16.80 -20.26 9.36
CA ALA A 31 16.83 -21.21 10.48
C ALA A 31 15.96 -22.45 10.22
N TYR A 32 14.89 -22.32 9.42
CA TYR A 32 14.05 -23.43 8.97
C TYR A 32 14.54 -24.08 7.65
N GLY A 33 15.69 -23.69 7.13
CA GLY A 33 16.23 -24.20 5.86
C GLY A 33 15.47 -23.73 4.62
N ILE A 34 14.69 -22.66 4.73
CA ILE A 34 13.92 -22.08 3.62
C ILE A 34 14.74 -20.95 2.98
N LYS A 35 14.83 -20.94 1.65
CA LYS A 35 15.48 -19.86 0.90
C LYS A 35 14.76 -18.54 1.18
N SER A 36 15.50 -17.47 1.43
CA SER A 36 14.91 -16.16 1.72
C SER A 36 15.57 -15.04 0.94
N HIS A 37 14.75 -14.06 0.55
CA HIS A 37 15.16 -12.93 -0.28
C HIS A 37 14.59 -11.63 0.28
N ARG A 38 15.43 -10.62 0.48
CA ARG A 38 14.99 -9.27 0.87
C ARG A 38 15.00 -8.34 -0.33
N LEU A 39 13.83 -7.81 -0.70
CA LEU A 39 13.67 -6.85 -1.79
C LEU A 39 13.32 -5.50 -1.18
N ASN A 40 14.21 -4.52 -1.34
CA ASN A 40 14.08 -3.19 -0.73
C ASN A 40 14.24 -2.04 -1.73
N SER A 41 14.06 -2.33 -3.03
CA SER A 41 14.02 -1.32 -4.07
C SER A 41 13.26 -1.82 -5.29
N ILE A 42 12.78 -0.89 -6.12
CA ILE A 42 12.08 -1.20 -7.37
C ILE A 42 12.97 -2.02 -8.31
N GLN A 43 14.27 -1.73 -8.37
CA GLN A 43 15.21 -2.45 -9.23
C GLN A 43 15.31 -3.93 -8.85
N LYS A 44 15.22 -4.24 -7.54
CA LYS A 44 15.24 -5.62 -7.06
C LYS A 44 13.95 -6.38 -7.33
N LEU A 45 12.83 -5.71 -7.65
CA LEU A 45 11.59 -6.39 -8.02
C LEU A 45 11.73 -7.23 -9.29
N ALA A 46 12.67 -6.87 -10.18
CA ALA A 46 12.96 -7.62 -11.39
C ALA A 46 13.36 -9.09 -11.11
N SER A 47 13.94 -9.38 -9.93
CA SER A 47 14.35 -10.74 -9.56
C SER A 47 13.20 -11.63 -9.09
N ILE A 48 11.98 -11.11 -8.92
CA ILE A 48 10.83 -11.91 -8.44
C ILE A 48 10.56 -13.09 -9.39
N ALA A 49 10.59 -12.85 -10.70
CA ALA A 49 10.36 -13.89 -11.69
C ALA A 49 11.39 -15.03 -11.57
N GLU A 50 12.66 -14.68 -11.35
CA GLU A 50 13.73 -15.65 -11.14
C GLU A 50 13.55 -16.44 -9.85
N ILE A 51 13.18 -15.78 -8.75
CA ILE A 51 12.93 -16.43 -7.45
C ILE A 51 11.77 -17.43 -7.57
N LEU A 52 10.67 -17.03 -8.23
CA LEU A 52 9.51 -17.90 -8.46
C LEU A 52 9.82 -19.09 -9.37
N ALA A 53 10.84 -18.99 -10.22
CA ALA A 53 11.29 -20.08 -11.07
C ALA A 53 12.22 -21.08 -10.36
N THR A 54 12.63 -20.80 -9.11
CA THR A 54 13.46 -21.72 -8.34
C THR A 54 12.65 -22.85 -7.72
N ASP A 55 13.22 -24.06 -7.71
CA ASP A 55 12.60 -25.19 -7.04
C ASP A 55 12.64 -25.06 -5.52
N GLY A 56 11.52 -25.43 -4.90
CA GLY A 56 11.32 -25.49 -3.46
C GLY A 56 10.67 -24.23 -2.87
N PRO A 57 10.45 -24.21 -1.54
CA PRO A 57 9.87 -23.06 -0.88
C PRO A 57 10.86 -21.89 -0.81
N ALA A 58 10.33 -20.68 -0.96
CA ALA A 58 11.06 -19.44 -0.76
C ALA A 58 10.22 -18.42 0.01
N VAL A 59 10.87 -17.59 0.82
CA VAL A 59 10.27 -16.44 1.50
C VAL A 59 10.82 -15.16 0.88
N ILE A 60 9.94 -14.25 0.49
CA ILE A 60 10.31 -12.93 -0.02
C ILE A 60 9.86 -11.89 1.00
N GLU A 61 10.82 -11.22 1.63
CA GLU A 61 10.59 -10.06 2.48
C GLU A 61 10.64 -8.80 1.62
N LEU A 62 9.47 -8.23 1.36
CA LEU A 62 9.31 -7.01 0.58
C LEU A 62 9.27 -5.79 1.51
N ILE A 63 10.27 -4.91 1.40
CA ILE A 63 10.29 -3.64 2.12
C ILE A 63 9.55 -2.61 1.28
N VAL A 64 8.43 -2.13 1.80
CA VAL A 64 7.58 -1.10 1.18
C VAL A 64 7.68 0.20 1.96
N ASP A 65 7.30 1.31 1.32
CA ASP A 65 7.20 2.59 2.00
C ASP A 65 6.04 2.54 3.01
N ILE A 66 6.35 2.79 4.29
CA ILE A 66 5.37 2.86 5.38
C ILE A 66 4.36 4.00 5.19
N ASN A 67 4.73 5.03 4.42
CA ASN A 67 3.87 6.17 4.12
C ASN A 67 2.91 5.90 2.97
N GLN A 68 3.10 4.81 2.21
CA GLN A 68 2.22 4.46 1.11
C GLN A 68 0.80 4.23 1.63
N GLU A 69 -0.14 5.05 1.16
CA GLU A 69 -1.55 4.85 1.50
C GLU A 69 -2.18 3.79 0.60
N PHE A 70 -3.16 3.06 1.15
CA PHE A 70 -4.07 2.25 0.34
C PHE A 70 -4.95 3.15 -0.52
N CYS A 71 -4.93 2.91 -1.83
CA CYS A 71 -5.77 3.53 -2.83
C CYS A 71 -6.09 2.52 -3.96
N PRO A 72 -7.26 2.63 -4.63
CA PRO A 72 -8.29 3.65 -4.44
C PRO A 72 -9.11 3.45 -3.14
N LYS A 73 -9.54 4.55 -2.50
CA LYS A 73 -10.41 4.50 -1.29
C LYS A 73 -11.41 5.66 -1.26
N LEU A 74 -12.59 5.42 -0.70
CA LEU A 74 -13.54 6.50 -0.44
C LEU A 74 -12.96 7.41 0.66
N LYS A 75 -12.80 8.69 0.33
CA LYS A 75 -12.25 9.70 1.24
C LYS A 75 -13.08 10.97 1.09
N SER A 76 -13.49 11.60 2.18
CA SER A 76 -14.17 12.90 2.07
C SER A 76 -13.20 13.94 1.48
N ARG A 77 -13.71 14.76 0.55
CA ARG A 77 -12.97 15.88 -0.06
C ARG A 77 -13.44 17.18 0.57
N MET A 78 -12.51 18.13 0.74
CA MET A 78 -12.88 19.52 1.04
C MET A 78 -13.24 20.21 -0.28
N GLY A 79 -14.46 20.72 -0.38
CA GLY A 79 -14.92 21.53 -1.50
C GLY A 79 -14.26 22.91 -1.51
N ASP A 80 -14.39 23.62 -2.63
CA ASP A 80 -13.83 24.96 -2.82
C ASP A 80 -14.45 26.00 -1.84
N ASP A 81 -15.60 25.67 -1.25
CA ASP A 81 -16.32 26.43 -0.22
C ASP A 81 -15.94 26.04 1.22
N GLY A 82 -14.93 25.17 1.39
CA GLY A 82 -14.46 24.68 2.69
C GLY A 82 -15.36 23.62 3.33
N LYS A 83 -16.44 23.18 2.67
CA LYS A 83 -17.31 22.12 3.20
C LYS A 83 -16.78 20.74 2.85
N PHE A 84 -16.99 19.78 3.74
CA PHE A 84 -16.72 18.38 3.44
C PHE A 84 -17.80 17.83 2.53
N VAL A 85 -17.40 17.35 1.36
CA VAL A 85 -18.24 16.64 0.41
C VAL A 85 -17.82 15.18 0.42
N THR A 86 -18.77 14.29 0.67
CA THR A 86 -18.57 12.86 0.45
C THR A 86 -18.68 12.61 -1.05
N PRO A 87 -17.61 12.15 -1.73
CA PRO A 87 -17.67 11.86 -3.16
C PRO A 87 -18.59 10.66 -3.43
N GLU A 88 -18.99 10.50 -4.69
CA GLU A 88 -19.72 9.30 -5.12
C GLU A 88 -18.86 8.04 -4.93
N LEU A 89 -19.50 6.87 -4.83
CA LEU A 89 -18.83 5.62 -4.47
C LEU A 89 -17.70 5.22 -5.45
N ASP A 90 -17.84 5.64 -6.69
CA ASP A 90 -16.95 5.43 -7.83
C ASP A 90 -15.90 6.53 -8.00
N ASP A 91 -16.06 7.69 -7.35
CA ASP A 91 -15.06 8.78 -7.31
C ASP A 91 -14.15 8.61 -6.07
N MET A 92 -13.21 7.67 -6.17
CA MET A 92 -12.32 7.28 -5.08
C MET A 92 -10.98 8.03 -5.14
N PHE A 93 -10.37 8.31 -3.99
CA PHE A 93 -9.03 8.91 -3.92
C PHE A 93 -7.94 7.93 -4.39
N PRO A 94 -6.93 8.35 -5.18
CA PRO A 94 -6.62 9.71 -5.60
C PRO A 94 -7.62 10.24 -6.63
N PHE A 95 -8.16 11.44 -6.37
CA PHE A 95 -9.16 12.03 -7.23
C PHE A 95 -8.57 12.40 -8.58
N LEU A 96 -9.29 12.04 -9.64
CA LEU A 96 -8.97 12.42 -11.00
C LEU A 96 -9.45 13.85 -11.28
N ASP A 97 -8.84 14.48 -12.29
CA ASP A 97 -9.38 15.73 -12.83
C ASP A 97 -10.76 15.47 -13.44
N ARG A 98 -11.67 16.45 -13.35
CA ARG A 98 -13.06 16.29 -13.82
C ARG A 98 -13.16 15.80 -15.26
N ALA A 99 -12.26 16.24 -16.14
CA ALA A 99 -12.24 15.85 -17.54
C ALA A 99 -11.89 14.36 -17.73
N GLU A 100 -10.95 13.84 -16.92
CA GLU A 100 -10.55 12.44 -16.93
C GLU A 100 -11.63 11.56 -16.31
N LEU A 101 -12.25 11.99 -15.21
CA LEU A 101 -13.37 11.27 -14.61
C LEU A 101 -14.54 11.10 -15.60
N ILE A 102 -14.89 12.17 -16.33
CA ILE A 102 -15.94 12.12 -17.36
C ILE A 102 -15.56 11.19 -18.51
N SER A 103 -14.29 11.16 -18.93
CA SER A 103 -13.85 10.25 -20.01
C SER A 103 -13.97 8.78 -19.61
N VAL A 104 -13.60 8.46 -18.36
CA VAL A 104 -13.76 7.11 -17.77
C VAL A 104 -15.24 6.73 -17.71
N TYR A 105 -16.12 7.60 -17.22
CA TYR A 105 -17.57 7.35 -17.19
C TYR A 105 -18.15 7.07 -18.57
N ASN A 106 -17.74 7.84 -19.57
CA ASN A 106 -18.21 7.63 -20.94
C ASN A 106 -17.70 6.31 -21.53
N SER A 107 -16.48 5.88 -21.20
CA SER A 107 -15.99 4.56 -21.64
C SER A 107 -16.78 3.40 -21.03
N ALA A 108 -17.21 3.52 -19.78
CA ALA A 108 -17.97 2.48 -19.09
C ALA A 108 -19.41 2.34 -19.62
N ARG A 109 -20.00 3.43 -20.14
CA ARG A 109 -21.37 3.44 -20.70
C ARG A 109 -21.47 2.81 -22.09
N ASN A 110 -20.34 2.62 -22.78
CA ASN A 110 -20.27 2.06 -24.13
C ASN A 110 -19.96 0.55 -24.13
N ILE A 111 -20.01 -0.09 -22.95
CA ILE A 111 -19.89 -1.54 -22.74
C ILE A 111 -21.28 -2.09 -22.46
#